data_AF-A0A0W1EZ34-F1
#
_entry.id   AF-A0A0W1EZ34-F1
#
_cell.length_a   1.000
_cell.length_b   1.000
_cell.length_c   1.000
_cell.angle_alpha   90.00
_cell.angle_beta   90.00
_cell.angle_gamma   90.00
#
_symmetry.space_group_name_H-M   'P 1'
#
loop_
_entity.id
_entity.type
_entity.pdbx_description
1 polymer ?
#
loop_
_entity_poly.entity_id
_entity_poly.type
_entity_poly.pdbx_seq_one_letter_code
_entity_poly.pdbx_strand_id
1 'polypeptide(L)'
;MPLLFDEIDQEPSAWSVITMLRIAFFVTILLVALAYAMRKGGGPERAMAGVLLAMLLTDQALHLFVPVQYLAVDTGHLLIDLAAAAATLAIALMAHRFWPMIAAALQFLPLIAHSTRAIEMDLHSAAYLTMQVAGSWPLAPLLVVATWRHQRRLKRNGSDPSWVPLSRRSTPTAAKR
;
A
#
# COMPACT_ATOMS: atom_id res chain seq x y z
N MET A 1 32.25 -40.69 -9.98
CA MET A 1 32.29 -40.04 -8.65
C MET A 1 31.82 -38.58 -8.81
N PRO A 2 30.51 -38.32 -9.01
CA PRO A 2 29.97 -36.97 -9.25
C PRO A 2 29.32 -36.33 -8.01
N LEU A 3 29.21 -37.05 -6.88
CA LEU A 3 28.36 -36.65 -5.75
C LEU A 3 28.98 -35.67 -4.75
N LEU A 4 30.23 -35.21 -4.96
CA LEU A 4 30.93 -34.35 -3.99
C LEU A 4 30.90 -32.86 -4.36
N PHE A 5 30.48 -32.50 -5.57
CA PHE A 5 30.44 -31.10 -6.03
C PHE A 5 29.07 -30.44 -5.90
N ASP A 6 27.97 -31.22 -5.81
CA ASP A 6 26.61 -30.68 -5.65
C ASP A 6 26.29 -30.21 -4.21
N GLU A 7 27.11 -30.56 -3.22
CA GLU A 7 26.84 -30.28 -1.79
C GLU A 7 27.50 -28.97 -1.30
N ILE A 8 28.44 -28.39 -2.06
CA ILE A 8 29.19 -27.18 -1.65
C ILE A 8 28.45 -25.87 -2.00
N ASP A 9 27.43 -25.93 -2.86
CA ASP A 9 26.69 -24.74 -3.34
C ASP A 9 25.28 -24.58 -2.72
N GLN A 10 24.95 -25.34 -1.67
CA GLN A 10 23.63 -25.26 -1.00
C GLN A 10 23.52 -24.18 0.09
N GLU A 11 24.61 -23.55 0.50
CA GLU A 11 24.55 -22.44 1.45
C GLU A 11 23.92 -21.21 0.79
N PRO A 12 22.84 -20.64 1.34
CA PRO A 12 22.19 -19.48 0.75
C PRO A 12 23.20 -18.34 0.64
N SER A 13 23.43 -17.86 -0.58
CA SER A 13 24.33 -16.73 -0.82
C SER A 13 23.95 -15.54 0.07
N ALA A 14 24.94 -14.73 0.49
CA ALA A 14 24.70 -13.55 1.32
C ALA A 14 23.61 -12.62 0.73
N TRP A 15 23.53 -12.53 -0.60
CA TRP A 15 22.51 -11.77 -1.32
C TRP A 15 21.10 -12.34 -1.17
N SER A 16 20.96 -13.66 -1.17
CA SER A 16 19.70 -14.36 -0.91
C SER A 16 19.23 -14.07 0.52
N VAL A 17 20.13 -14.19 1.50
CA VAL A 17 19.84 -13.91 2.91
C VAL A 17 19.41 -12.46 3.11
N ILE A 18 20.15 -11.49 2.55
CA ILE A 18 19.80 -10.06 2.61
C ILE A 18 18.41 -9.81 2.02
N THR A 19 18.09 -10.44 0.88
CA THR A 19 16.79 -10.28 0.22
C THR A 19 15.65 -10.82 1.09
N MET A 20 15.82 -12.01 1.67
CA MET A 20 14.84 -12.62 2.58
C MET A 20 14.64 -11.77 3.84
N LEU A 21 15.72 -11.27 4.45
CA LEU A 21 15.65 -10.39 5.63
C LEU A 21 14.90 -9.09 5.32
N ARG A 22 15.17 -8.48 4.16
CA ARG A 22 14.49 -7.26 3.73
C ARG A 22 12.98 -7.47 3.56
N ILE A 23 12.58 -8.58 2.94
CA ILE A 23 11.17 -8.95 2.75
C ILE A 23 10.50 -9.22 4.10
N ALA A 24 11.12 -10.04 4.95
CA ALA A 24 10.59 -10.37 6.28
C ALA A 24 10.41 -9.12 7.14
N PHE A 25 11.37 -8.20 7.11
CA PHE A 25 11.28 -6.91 7.80
C PHE A 25 10.11 -6.07 7.30
N PHE A 26 9.96 -5.93 5.98
CA PHE A 26 8.86 -5.18 5.38
C PHE A 26 7.49 -5.78 5.74
N VAL A 27 7.32 -7.10 5.57
CA VAL A 27 6.07 -7.80 5.89
C VAL A 27 5.74 -7.67 7.37
N THR A 28 6.73 -7.74 8.26
CA THR A 28 6.52 -7.54 9.70
C THR A 28 5.96 -6.15 9.99
N ILE A 29 6.57 -5.11 9.42
CA ILE A 29 6.08 -3.73 9.59
C ILE A 29 4.67 -3.58 9.04
N LEU A 30 4.40 -4.14 7.86
CA LEU A 30 3.07 -4.11 7.25
C LEU A 30 2.04 -4.77 8.16
N LEU A 31 2.27 -6.00 8.62
CA LEU A 31 1.34 -6.72 9.50
C LEU A 31 1.09 -5.98 10.82
N VAL A 32 2.12 -5.39 11.41
CA VAL A 32 1.99 -4.55 12.60
C VAL A 32 1.14 -3.30 12.30
N ALA A 33 1.37 -2.63 11.18
CA ALA A 33 0.60 -1.47 10.74
C ALA A 33 -0.88 -1.81 10.52
N LEU A 34 -1.15 -2.92 9.83
CA LEU A 34 -2.50 -3.44 9.59
C LEU A 34 -3.21 -3.75 10.90
N ALA A 35 -2.57 -4.52 11.78
CA ALA A 35 -3.15 -4.90 13.07
C ALA A 35 -3.41 -3.67 13.95
N TYR A 36 -2.50 -2.69 13.94
CA TYR A 36 -2.66 -1.45 14.70
C TYR A 36 -3.80 -0.59 14.16
N ALA A 37 -3.86 -0.35 12.84
CA ALA A 37 -4.93 0.42 12.20
C ALA A 37 -6.29 -0.26 12.33
N MET A 38 -6.37 -1.59 12.23
CA MET A 38 -7.63 -2.31 12.40
C MET A 38 -8.17 -2.23 13.84
N ARG A 39 -7.28 -2.23 14.85
CA ARG A 39 -7.67 -2.18 16.27
C ARG A 39 -7.87 -0.76 16.80
N LYS A 40 -7.12 0.22 16.30
CA LYS A 40 -7.02 1.58 16.84
C LYS A 40 -7.22 2.68 15.80
N GLY A 41 -7.51 2.35 14.55
CA GLY A 41 -7.78 3.32 13.48
C GLY A 41 -9.22 3.82 13.49
N GLY A 42 -9.43 4.97 12.87
CA GLY A 42 -10.75 5.49 12.53
C GLY A 42 -11.22 4.89 11.20
N GLY A 43 -12.26 5.50 10.61
CA GLY A 43 -12.78 5.06 9.30
C GLY A 43 -11.71 4.98 8.22
N PRO A 44 -10.99 6.09 7.91
CA PRO A 44 -9.95 6.10 6.87
C PRO A 44 -8.80 5.14 7.14
N GLU A 45 -8.34 5.03 8.39
CA GLU A 45 -7.21 4.15 8.75
C GLU A 45 -7.58 2.68 8.58
N ARG A 46 -8.78 2.27 9.00
CA ARG A 46 -9.28 0.90 8.82
C ARG A 46 -9.57 0.58 7.35
N ALA A 47 -10.11 1.52 6.60
CA ALA A 47 -10.33 1.36 5.16
C ALA A 47 -9.01 1.16 4.41
N MET A 48 -7.99 1.97 4.70
CA MET A 48 -6.66 1.80 4.09
C MET A 48 -6.00 0.48 4.49
N ALA A 49 -6.13 0.06 5.75
CA ALA A 49 -5.67 -1.26 6.17
C ALA A 49 -6.36 -2.38 5.38
N GLY A 50 -7.66 -2.23 5.09
CA GLY A 50 -8.40 -3.13 4.21
C GLY A 50 -7.84 -3.17 2.79
N VAL A 51 -7.54 -2.02 2.19
CA VAL A 51 -6.92 -1.94 0.84
C VAL A 51 -5.57 -2.65 0.82
N LEU A 52 -4.67 -2.33 1.76
CA LEU A 52 -3.34 -2.94 1.82
C LEU A 52 -3.39 -4.45 2.09
N LEU A 53 -4.32 -4.91 2.93
CA LEU A 53 -4.54 -6.34 3.15
C LEU A 53 -5.07 -7.03 1.89
N ALA A 54 -6.02 -6.42 1.20
CA ALA A 54 -6.57 -6.96 -0.05
C ALA A 54 -5.50 -7.07 -1.13
N MET A 55 -4.63 -6.07 -1.26
CA MET A 55 -3.47 -6.13 -2.17
C MET A 55 -2.57 -7.31 -1.81
N LEU A 56 -2.15 -7.44 -0.54
CA LEU A 56 -1.29 -8.54 -0.09
C LEU A 56 -1.88 -9.91 -0.41
N LEU A 57 -3.19 -10.10 -0.17
CA LEU A 57 -3.85 -11.38 -0.43
C LEU A 57 -4.03 -11.66 -1.93
N THR A 58 -4.34 -10.62 -2.72
CA THR A 58 -4.57 -10.76 -4.17
C THR A 58 -3.28 -11.01 -4.91
N ASP A 59 -2.18 -10.35 -4.51
CA ASP A 59 -0.82 -10.57 -5.03
C ASP A 59 -0.38 -12.02 -4.81
N GLN A 60 -0.52 -12.52 -3.57
CA GLN A 60 -0.23 -13.92 -3.27
C GLN A 60 -1.10 -14.89 -4.07
N ALA A 61 -2.39 -14.60 -4.22
CA ALA A 61 -3.29 -15.42 -5.01
C ALA A 61 -2.92 -15.43 -6.51
N LEU A 62 -2.57 -14.27 -7.08
CA LEU A 62 -2.14 -14.13 -8.47
C LEU A 62 -0.95 -15.05 -8.77
N HIS A 63 0.05 -15.06 -7.89
CA HIS A 63 1.24 -15.90 -8.03
C HIS A 63 0.98 -17.41 -7.89
N LEU A 64 -0.19 -17.84 -7.41
CA LEU A 64 -0.58 -19.26 -7.43
C LEU A 64 -1.08 -19.71 -8.81
N PHE A 65 -1.57 -18.78 -9.64
CA PHE A 65 -2.24 -19.10 -10.91
C PHE A 65 -1.49 -18.60 -12.14
N VAL A 66 -0.66 -17.56 -12.00
CA VAL A 66 0.01 -16.89 -13.11
C VAL A 66 1.53 -16.91 -12.92
N PRO A 67 2.30 -17.53 -13.84
CA PRO A 67 3.75 -17.50 -13.78
C PRO A 67 4.26 -16.07 -14.03
N VAL A 68 5.33 -15.69 -13.34
CA VAL A 68 5.89 -14.34 -13.43
C VAL A 68 6.48 -14.10 -14.83
N GLN A 69 5.97 -13.10 -15.54
CA GLN A 69 6.46 -12.70 -16.86
C GLN A 69 7.05 -11.29 -16.80
N TYR A 70 8.36 -11.17 -17.06
CA TYR A 70 9.09 -9.89 -16.97
C TYR A 70 9.21 -9.13 -18.30
N LEU A 71 8.80 -9.76 -19.43
CA LEU A 71 9.02 -9.26 -20.78
C LEU A 71 7.82 -8.52 -21.38
N ALA A 72 6.69 -8.47 -20.67
CA ALA A 72 5.46 -7.81 -21.10
C ALA A 72 4.87 -7.00 -19.94
N VAL A 73 3.82 -6.20 -20.22
CA VAL A 73 3.04 -5.55 -19.16
C VAL A 73 2.41 -6.62 -18.28
N ASP A 74 2.75 -6.61 -16.99
CA ASP A 74 2.14 -7.50 -16.01
C ASP A 74 0.71 -7.04 -15.73
N THR A 75 -0.22 -7.61 -16.51
CA THR A 75 -1.63 -7.20 -16.47
C THR A 75 -2.28 -7.54 -15.13
N GLY A 76 -1.82 -8.60 -14.45
CA GLY A 76 -2.34 -8.99 -13.15
C GLY A 76 -1.98 -7.95 -12.08
N HIS A 77 -0.71 -7.58 -11.99
CA HIS A 77 -0.25 -6.54 -11.06
C HIS A 77 -0.82 -5.16 -11.43
N LEU A 78 -0.93 -4.84 -12.72
CA LEU A 78 -1.58 -3.61 -13.17
C LEU A 78 -3.00 -3.48 -12.63
N LEU A 79 -3.82 -4.54 -12.70
CA LEU A 79 -5.19 -4.51 -12.19
C LEU A 79 -5.24 -4.33 -10.66
N ILE A 80 -4.33 -4.97 -9.92
CA ILE A 80 -4.20 -4.82 -8.47
C ILE A 80 -3.85 -3.37 -8.13
N ASP A 81 -2.84 -2.81 -8.79
CA ASP A 81 -2.37 -1.44 -8.57
C ASP A 81 -3.46 -0.41 -8.90
N LEU A 82 -4.20 -0.61 -9.99
CA LEU A 82 -5.26 0.29 -10.43
C LEU A 82 -6.43 0.29 -9.43
N ALA A 83 -6.83 -0.89 -8.95
CA ALA A 83 -7.85 -1.03 -7.93
C ALA A 83 -7.42 -0.38 -6.60
N ALA A 84 -6.17 -0.60 -6.18
CA ALA A 84 -5.60 -0.02 -4.97
C ALA A 84 -5.51 1.51 -5.04
N ALA A 85 -5.04 2.06 -6.16
CA ALA A 85 -4.96 3.50 -6.39
C ALA A 85 -6.36 4.14 -6.38
N ALA A 86 -7.33 3.54 -7.08
CA ALA A 86 -8.70 4.03 -7.12
C ALA A 86 -9.38 4.00 -5.74
N ALA A 87 -9.26 2.88 -5.01
CA ALA A 87 -9.82 2.74 -3.67
C ALA A 87 -9.18 3.74 -2.68
N THR A 88 -7.86 3.90 -2.74
CA THR A 88 -7.13 4.82 -1.87
C THR A 88 -7.48 6.28 -2.18
N LEU A 89 -7.60 6.63 -3.46
CA LEU A 89 -8.05 7.96 -3.88
C LEU A 89 -9.48 8.24 -3.39
N ALA A 90 -10.39 7.27 -3.51
CA ALA A 90 -11.75 7.42 -2.98
C ALA A 90 -11.73 7.67 -1.47
N ILE A 91 -10.95 6.89 -0.70
CA ILE A 91 -10.75 7.12 0.74
C ILE A 91 -10.22 8.54 1.00
N ALA A 92 -9.23 9.00 0.21
CA ALA A 92 -8.64 10.33 0.36
C ALA A 92 -9.64 11.47 0.13
N LEU A 93 -10.52 11.33 -0.85
CA LEU A 93 -11.54 12.33 -1.16
C LEU A 93 -12.66 12.37 -0.10
N MET A 94 -12.92 11.24 0.57
CA MET A 94 -13.97 11.14 1.59
C MET A 94 -13.47 11.41 3.02
N ALA A 95 -12.17 11.29 3.27
CA ALA A 95 -11.60 11.41 4.62
C ALA A 95 -11.54 12.86 5.10
N HIS A 96 -11.87 13.09 6.38
CA HIS A 96 -11.69 14.39 7.03
C HIS A 96 -10.22 14.65 7.45
N ARG A 97 -9.27 14.13 6.67
CA ARG A 97 -7.85 14.01 7.02
C ARG A 97 -7.02 14.05 5.74
N PHE A 98 -5.88 14.72 5.78
CA PHE A 98 -5.02 14.86 4.60
C PHE A 98 -4.15 13.62 4.30
N TRP A 99 -3.82 12.82 5.33
CA TRP A 99 -2.85 11.73 5.17
C TRP A 99 -3.21 10.68 4.10
N PRO A 100 -4.49 10.32 3.82
CA PRO A 100 -4.79 9.37 2.76
C PRO A 100 -4.54 9.96 1.35
N MET A 101 -4.44 11.29 1.19
CA MET A 101 -4.01 11.90 -0.07
C MET A 101 -2.54 11.56 -0.39
N ILE A 102 -1.68 11.56 0.63
CA ILE A 102 -0.29 11.11 0.50
C ILE A 102 -0.27 9.63 0.14
N ALA A 103 -1.11 8.82 0.80
CA ALA A 103 -1.22 7.39 0.49
C ALA A 103 -1.70 7.14 -0.96
N ALA A 104 -2.65 7.94 -1.45
CA ALA A 104 -3.11 7.87 -2.83
C ALA A 104 -1.96 8.14 -3.79
N ALA A 105 -1.22 9.23 -3.61
CA ALA A 105 -0.05 9.55 -4.45
C ALA A 105 0.98 8.41 -4.50
N LEU A 106 1.24 7.75 -3.36
CA LEU A 106 2.14 6.60 -3.29
C LEU A 106 1.61 5.40 -4.09
N GLN A 107 0.30 5.15 -4.06
CA GLN A 107 -0.35 4.07 -4.81
C GLN A 107 -0.40 4.33 -6.33
N PHE A 108 -0.16 5.55 -6.80
CA PHE A 108 -0.04 5.84 -8.24
C PHE A 108 1.36 5.54 -8.80
N LEU A 109 2.40 5.39 -7.96
CA LEU A 109 3.77 5.13 -8.44
C LEU A 109 3.90 3.84 -9.27
N PRO A 110 3.29 2.70 -8.90
CA PRO A 110 3.35 1.48 -9.71
C PRO A 110 2.69 1.66 -11.09
N LEU A 111 1.64 2.49 -11.19
CA LEU A 111 0.99 2.79 -12.47
C LEU A 111 1.93 3.53 -13.42
N ILE A 112 2.87 4.33 -12.91
CA ILE A 112 3.91 4.95 -13.74
C ILE A 112 4.85 3.88 -14.29
N ALA A 113 5.20 2.86 -13.49
CA ALA A 113 6.03 1.74 -13.95
C ALA A 113 5.36 0.95 -15.07
N HIS A 114 4.08 0.62 -14.92
CA HIS A 114 3.31 -0.05 -15.98
C HIS A 114 3.21 0.82 -17.23
N SER A 115 3.03 2.13 -17.06
CA SER A 115 2.96 3.07 -18.18
C SER A 115 4.25 3.09 -18.99
N THR A 116 5.43 3.10 -18.34
CA THR A 116 6.72 3.06 -19.06
C THR A 116 6.90 1.77 -19.84
N ARG A 117 6.49 0.63 -19.28
CA ARG A 117 6.52 -0.66 -19.99
C ARG A 117 5.52 -0.72 -21.15
N ALA A 118 4.35 -0.11 -21.01
CA ALA A 118 3.31 -0.07 -22.04
C ALA A 118 3.71 0.75 -23.28
N ILE A 119 4.56 1.77 -23.11
CA ILE A 119 5.09 2.57 -24.23
C ILE A 119 6.47 2.09 -24.70
N GLU A 120 6.83 0.84 -24.37
CA GLU A 120 8.09 0.18 -24.78
C GLU A 120 9.35 0.99 -24.43
N MET A 121 9.31 1.79 -23.37
CA MET A 121 10.53 2.42 -22.86
C MET A 121 11.47 1.35 -22.34
N ASP A 122 12.70 1.32 -22.88
CA ASP A 122 13.74 0.42 -22.42
C ASP A 122 14.24 0.86 -21.04
N LEU A 123 13.57 0.37 -20.01
CA LEU A 123 13.90 0.60 -18.62
C LEU A 123 14.59 -0.64 -18.05
N HIS A 124 15.77 -0.41 -17.47
CA HIS A 124 16.51 -1.45 -16.77
C HIS A 124 15.62 -2.15 -15.74
N SER A 125 15.63 -3.49 -15.71
CA SER A 125 14.67 -4.29 -14.94
C SER A 125 14.66 -3.93 -13.44
N ALA A 126 15.82 -3.58 -12.87
CA ALA A 126 15.88 -3.15 -11.47
C ALA A 126 15.16 -1.82 -11.21
N ALA A 127 15.20 -0.87 -12.15
CA ALA A 127 14.48 0.40 -12.04
C ALA A 127 12.96 0.17 -12.14
N TYR A 128 12.53 -0.68 -13.09
CA TYR A 128 11.12 -1.06 -13.24
C TYR A 128 10.57 -1.73 -11.96
N LEU A 129 11.28 -2.72 -11.41
CA LEU A 129 10.89 -3.37 -10.16
C LEU A 129 10.89 -2.40 -8.97
N THR A 130 11.87 -1.49 -8.92
CA THR A 130 11.93 -0.47 -7.86
C THR A 130 10.70 0.44 -7.92
N MET A 131 10.30 0.91 -9.09
CA MET A 131 9.12 1.77 -9.26
C MET A 131 7.82 1.08 -8.82
N GLN A 132 7.69 -0.23 -9.07
CA GLN A 132 6.53 -1.01 -8.64
C GLN A 132 6.41 -1.13 -7.12
N VAL A 133 7.53 -1.24 -6.39
CA VAL A 133 7.49 -1.48 -4.94
C VAL A 133 7.82 -0.25 -4.09
N ALA A 134 8.30 0.84 -4.70
CA ALA A 134 8.76 2.04 -4.00
C ALA A 134 7.68 2.66 -3.12
N GLY A 135 6.43 2.70 -3.60
CA GLY A 135 5.30 3.27 -2.86
C GLY A 135 4.98 2.50 -1.57
N SER A 136 5.24 1.19 -1.55
CA SER A 136 4.86 0.30 -0.44
C SER A 136 5.66 0.55 0.84
N TRP A 137 6.95 0.89 0.72
CA TRP A 137 7.84 1.16 1.87
C TRP A 137 7.34 2.27 2.81
N PRO A 138 6.98 3.47 2.31
CA PRO A 138 6.45 4.53 3.16
C PRO A 138 4.98 4.34 3.58
N LEU A 139 4.18 3.52 2.88
CA LEU A 139 2.75 3.35 3.17
C LEU A 139 2.47 2.76 4.56
N ALA A 140 3.20 1.71 4.97
CA ALA A 140 2.99 1.09 6.27
C ALA A 140 3.38 2.03 7.44
N PRO A 141 4.56 2.69 7.45
CA PRO A 141 4.89 3.74 8.42
C PRO A 141 3.87 4.89 8.43
N LEU A 142 3.42 5.35 7.26
CA LEU A 142 2.41 6.39 7.14
C LEU A 142 1.11 6.00 7.84
N LEU A 143 0.64 4.76 7.64
CA LEU A 143 -0.56 4.22 8.29
C LEU A 143 -0.40 4.13 9.82
N VAL A 144 0.78 3.73 10.32
CA VAL A 144 1.09 3.72 11.75
C VAL A 144 1.01 5.14 12.32
N VAL A 145 1.68 6.10 11.69
CA VAL A 145 1.68 7.51 12.13
C VAL A 145 0.28 8.10 12.08
N ALA A 146 -0.49 7.83 11.03
CA ALA A 146 -1.87 8.26 10.88
C ALA A 146 -2.75 7.74 12.03
N THR A 147 -2.66 6.44 12.32
CA THR A 147 -3.38 5.78 13.40
C THR A 147 -2.98 6.34 14.78
N TRP A 148 -1.69 6.57 15.01
CA TRP A 148 -1.23 7.22 16.23
C TRP A 148 -1.75 8.65 16.39
N ARG A 149 -1.71 9.47 15.32
CA ARG A 149 -2.26 10.83 15.34
C ARG A 149 -3.76 10.83 15.59
N HIS A 150 -4.49 9.87 15.04
CA HIS A 150 -5.91 9.65 15.31
C HIS A 150 -6.17 9.40 16.81
N GLN A 151 -5.46 8.44 17.40
CA GLN A 151 -5.59 8.13 18.82
C GLN A 151 -5.26 9.33 19.71
N ARG A 152 -4.27 10.14 19.34
CA ARG A 152 -3.92 11.37 20.05
C ARG A 152 -5.02 12.43 19.97
N ARG A 153 -5.68 12.59 18.82
CA ARG A 153 -6.82 13.52 18.68
C ARG A 153 -8.03 13.05 19.47
N LEU A 154 -8.36 11.76 19.43
CA LEU A 154 -9.42 11.18 20.25
C LEU A 154 -9.21 11.42 21.74
N LYS A 155 -8.00 11.17 22.25
CA LYS A 155 -7.67 11.40 23.67
C LYS A 155 -7.78 12.86 24.11
N ARG A 156 -7.49 13.79 23.20
CA ARG A 156 -7.49 15.24 23.50
C ARG A 156 -8.87 15.86 23.40
N ASN A 157 -9.64 15.46 22.38
CA ASN A 157 -10.86 16.16 21.97
C ASN A 157 -12.13 15.36 22.30
N GLY A 158 -12.01 14.10 22.74
CA GLY A 158 -13.13 13.17 22.96
C GLY A 158 -13.80 12.66 21.67
N SER A 159 -13.60 13.36 20.55
CA SER A 159 -14.11 12.99 19.23
C SER A 159 -13.08 13.34 18.13
N ASP A 160 -13.08 12.58 17.05
CA ASP A 160 -12.24 12.82 15.88
C ASP A 160 -12.98 12.34 14.62
N PRO A 161 -13.62 13.25 13.86
CA PRO A 161 -14.37 12.90 12.66
C PRO A 161 -13.55 12.06 11.67
N SER A 162 -14.17 11.02 11.13
CA SER A 162 -13.53 10.11 10.18
C SER A 162 -13.71 10.60 8.74
N TRP A 163 -14.92 10.98 8.38
CA TRP A 163 -15.34 11.28 7.02
C TRP A 163 -15.87 12.72 6.91
N VAL A 164 -15.77 13.30 5.71
CA VAL A 164 -16.35 14.61 5.41
C VAL A 164 -17.88 14.50 5.50
N PRO A 165 -18.57 15.37 6.27
CA PRO A 165 -20.02 15.32 6.39
C PRO A 165 -20.68 15.71 5.07
N LEU A 166 -21.53 14.82 4.51
CA LEU A 166 -22.30 15.11 3.30
C LEU A 166 -23.38 16.19 3.50
N SER A 167 -23.81 16.44 4.73
CA SER A 167 -24.88 17.39 5.03
C SER A 167 -24.35 18.72 5.56
N ARG A 168 -23.88 19.62 4.68
CA ARG A 168 -24.04 21.06 4.95
C ARG A 168 -25.53 21.38 4.80
N ARG A 169 -26.33 21.13 5.84
CA ARG A 169 -27.67 21.72 5.92
C ARG A 169 -27.44 23.20 6.14
N SER A 170 -27.61 24.00 5.08
CA SER A 170 -27.71 25.45 5.18
C SER A 170 -28.86 25.74 6.14
N THR A 171 -28.58 26.08 7.40
CA THR A 171 -29.60 26.66 8.27
C THR A 171 -29.89 28.05 7.69
N PRO A 172 -31.08 28.31 7.12
CA PRO A 172 -31.42 29.66 6.74
C PRO A 172 -31.56 30.45 8.04
N THR A 173 -30.70 31.43 8.25
CA THR A 173 -30.89 32.41 9.33
C THR A 173 -32.18 33.15 9.04
N ALA A 174 -33.28 32.72 9.64
CA ALA A 174 -34.52 33.48 9.63
C ALA A 174 -34.27 34.77 10.43
N ALA A 175 -33.93 35.84 9.71
CA ALA A 175 -33.89 37.18 10.26
C ALA A 175 -35.32 37.54 10.69
N LYS A 176 -35.56 37.59 12.00
CA LYS A 176 -36.73 38.28 12.55
C LYS A 176 -36.50 39.77 12.38
N ARG A 177 -37.34 40.42 11.58
CA ARG A 177 -37.63 41.85 11.63
C ARG A 177 -39.14 42.01 11.71
#